data_AF-A0A960YVA7-F1
#
_entry.id   AF-A0A960YVA7-F1
#
_cell.length_a   1.000
_cell.length_b   1.000
_cell.length_c   1.000
_cell.angle_alpha   90.00
_cell.angle_beta   90.00
_cell.angle_gamma   90.00
#
_symmetry.space_group_name_H-M   'P 1'
#
loop_
_entity.id
_entity.type
_entity.pdbx_description
1 polymer ?
#
loop_
_entity_poly.entity_id
_entity_poly.type
_entity_poly.pdbx_seq_one_letter_code
_entity_poly.pdbx_strand_id
1 'polypeptide(L)'
;MSGEGRPEFTAGDARTFEYYLDQETNRAVRKGGVYSAILGTVGALSIVFMIEVAGGRGLEGPLVFTLFATAYSFLLYLIARADRMRGVVLYLAFLPFAALPSLFFIGTHFYYPAGAATFITGPFSYLNFHLVIMTGFIFNMRLSVLAGLVAGGGFMIASLLALPEFQRLGVGDALLHQELTFPSIWIIKGLMIVGSGPVVGLLSSTTRRLLLRILHEEREKESVSRLFGQFVSPEVKDRVLADSAGV
;
A
#
# COMPACT_ATOMS: atom_id res chain seq x y z
N MET A 1 32.01 -27.63 8.50
CA MET A 1 30.99 -26.71 7.99
C MET A 1 30.54 -27.23 6.64
N SER A 2 29.61 -28.19 6.65
CA SER A 2 29.00 -28.76 5.45
C SER A 2 28.08 -27.71 4.83
N GLY A 3 28.35 -27.34 3.58
CA GLY A 3 27.45 -26.50 2.82
C GLY A 3 26.12 -27.23 2.63
N GLU A 4 25.10 -26.80 3.35
CA GLU A 4 23.72 -27.15 3.04
C GLU A 4 23.45 -26.75 1.59
N GLY A 5 23.26 -27.74 0.73
CA GLY A 5 22.84 -27.53 -0.65
C GLY A 5 21.52 -26.77 -0.63
N ARG A 6 21.56 -25.48 -0.98
CA ARG A 6 20.34 -24.71 -1.17
C ARG A 6 19.54 -25.39 -2.28
N PRO A 7 18.26 -25.73 -2.06
CA PRO A 7 17.45 -26.35 -3.11
C PRO A 7 17.49 -25.49 -4.37
N GLU A 8 17.84 -26.09 -5.50
CA GLU A 8 17.87 -25.42 -6.80
C GLU A 8 16.43 -25.08 -7.21
N PHE A 9 16.12 -23.79 -7.25
CA PHE A 9 14.83 -23.28 -7.65
C PHE A 9 14.66 -23.50 -9.17
N THR A 10 13.77 -24.40 -9.59
CA THR A 10 13.55 -24.60 -11.02
C THR A 10 12.86 -23.37 -11.62
N ALA A 11 13.23 -22.99 -12.84
CA ALA A 11 12.62 -21.84 -13.53
C ALA A 11 11.10 -21.99 -13.74
N GLY A 12 10.58 -23.23 -13.74
CA GLY A 12 9.15 -23.52 -13.83
C GLY A 12 8.37 -23.16 -12.56
N ASP A 13 8.97 -23.38 -11.39
CA ASP A 13 8.34 -23.07 -10.10
C ASP A 13 8.22 -21.57 -9.89
N ALA A 14 9.25 -20.82 -10.29
CA ALA A 14 9.23 -19.37 -10.30
C ALA A 14 8.04 -18.81 -11.09
N ARG A 15 7.89 -19.26 -12.34
CA ARG A 15 6.82 -18.77 -13.23
C ARG A 15 5.43 -19.13 -12.71
N THR A 16 5.29 -20.33 -12.17
CA THR A 16 4.03 -20.80 -11.59
C THR A 16 3.65 -19.96 -10.37
N PHE A 17 4.60 -19.67 -9.48
CA PHE A 17 4.36 -18.80 -8.33
C PHE A 17 4.01 -17.37 -8.74
N GLU A 18 4.74 -16.77 -9.68
CA GLU A 18 4.43 -15.41 -10.17
C GLU A 18 3.02 -15.34 -10.77
N TYR A 19 2.60 -16.37 -11.52
CA TYR A 19 1.25 -16.45 -12.04
C TYR A 19 0.19 -16.44 -10.93
N TYR A 20 0.37 -17.24 -9.88
CA TYR A 20 -0.56 -17.25 -8.74
C TYR A 20 -0.51 -15.94 -7.95
N LEU A 21 0.66 -15.32 -7.83
CA LEU A 21 0.82 -14.04 -7.17
C LEU A 21 0.10 -12.93 -7.94
N ASP A 22 0.21 -12.91 -9.28
CA ASP A 22 -0.53 -11.99 -10.15
C ASP A 22 -2.04 -12.20 -10.01
N GLN A 23 -2.51 -13.45 -9.98
CA GLN A 23 -3.93 -13.75 -9.79
C GLN A 23 -4.44 -13.27 -8.42
N GLU A 24 -3.71 -13.54 -7.35
CA GLU A 24 -4.13 -13.12 -6.01
C GLU A 24 -4.03 -11.58 -5.87
N THR A 25 -3.05 -10.94 -6.52
CA THR A 25 -2.98 -9.48 -6.62
C THR A 25 -4.22 -8.91 -7.30
N ASN A 26 -4.62 -9.44 -8.46
CA ASN A 26 -5.85 -9.01 -9.14
C ASN A 26 -7.08 -9.24 -8.26
N ARG A 27 -7.17 -10.40 -7.59
CA ARG A 27 -8.27 -10.70 -6.67
C ARG A 27 -8.34 -9.73 -5.50
N ALA A 28 -7.20 -9.43 -4.87
CA ALA A 28 -7.09 -8.51 -3.75
C ALA A 28 -7.46 -7.08 -4.18
N VAL A 29 -6.89 -6.58 -5.28
CA VAL A 29 -7.21 -5.24 -5.82
C VAL A 29 -8.67 -5.15 -6.25
N ARG A 30 -9.23 -6.19 -6.87
CA ARG A 30 -10.65 -6.23 -7.25
C ARG A 30 -11.56 -6.11 -6.03
N LYS A 31 -11.32 -6.91 -4.98
CA LYS A 31 -12.10 -6.84 -3.74
C LYS A 31 -11.91 -5.48 -3.05
N GLY A 32 -10.65 -5.08 -2.86
CA GLY A 32 -10.29 -3.82 -2.23
C GLY A 32 -10.90 -2.61 -2.95
N GLY A 33 -10.80 -2.56 -4.28
CA GLY A 33 -11.36 -1.49 -5.10
C GLY A 33 -12.87 -1.33 -4.96
N VAL A 34 -13.63 -2.44 -4.88
CA VAL A 34 -15.09 -2.39 -4.63
C VAL A 34 -15.38 -1.86 -3.22
N TYR A 35 -14.74 -2.40 -2.19
CA TYR A 35 -14.96 -1.95 -0.82
C TYR A 35 -14.57 -0.48 -0.64
N SER A 36 -13.43 -0.06 -1.19
CA SER A 36 -13.00 1.34 -1.18
C SER A 36 -13.96 2.26 -1.95
N ALA A 37 -14.50 1.82 -3.09
CA ALA A 37 -15.49 2.60 -3.83
C ALA A 37 -16.83 2.74 -3.06
N ILE A 38 -17.29 1.68 -2.41
CA ILE A 38 -18.49 1.72 -1.56
C ILE A 38 -18.26 2.66 -0.39
N LEU A 39 -17.17 2.48 0.35
CA LEU A 39 -16.82 3.33 1.49
C LEU A 39 -16.64 4.79 1.08
N GLY A 40 -15.99 5.05 -0.05
CA GLY A 40 -15.84 6.38 -0.62
C GLY A 40 -17.18 7.02 -1.00
N THR A 41 -18.10 6.25 -1.57
CA THR A 41 -19.47 6.72 -1.87
C THR A 41 -20.24 7.08 -0.60
N VAL A 42 -20.20 6.21 0.41
CA VAL A 42 -20.83 6.48 1.73
C VAL A 42 -20.21 7.71 2.38
N GLY A 43 -18.88 7.84 2.31
CA GLY A 43 -18.15 9.01 2.81
C GLY A 43 -18.55 10.30 2.09
N ALA A 44 -18.64 10.28 0.76
CA ALA A 44 -19.08 11.42 -0.04
C ALA A 44 -20.51 11.85 0.32
N LEU A 45 -21.45 10.89 0.42
CA LEU A 45 -22.82 11.16 0.84
C LEU A 45 -22.89 11.75 2.26
N SER A 46 -22.05 11.26 3.17
CA SER A 46 -21.94 11.79 4.53
C SER A 46 -21.45 13.24 4.54
N ILE A 47 -20.47 13.57 3.70
CA ILE A 47 -19.98 14.95 3.55
C ILE A 47 -21.04 15.85 2.94
N VAL A 48 -21.76 15.40 1.90
CA VAL A 48 -22.88 16.14 1.30
C VAL A 48 -23.95 16.43 2.37
N PHE A 49 -24.32 15.43 3.17
CA PHE A 49 -25.25 15.61 4.27
C PHE A 49 -24.74 16.66 5.28
N MET A 50 -23.46 16.64 5.65
CA MET A 50 -22.87 17.66 6.53
C MET A 50 -22.92 19.07 5.93
N ILE A 51 -22.69 19.21 4.62
CA ILE A 51 -22.76 20.51 3.94
C ILE A 51 -24.19 21.04 3.93
N GLU A 52 -25.15 20.23 3.47
CA GLU A 52 -26.53 20.66 3.21
C GLU A 52 -27.37 20.78 4.49
N VAL A 53 -27.20 19.84 5.43
CA VAL A 53 -28.07 19.74 6.62
C VAL A 53 -27.42 20.33 7.85
N ALA A 54 -26.11 20.10 8.05
CA ALA A 54 -25.38 20.58 9.22
C ALA A 54 -24.69 21.93 9.00
N GLY A 55 -24.77 22.51 7.80
CA GLY A 55 -24.16 23.81 7.48
C GLY A 55 -22.64 23.81 7.45
N GLY A 56 -22.01 22.65 7.19
CA GLY A 56 -20.56 22.47 7.16
C GLY A 56 -19.90 23.15 5.97
N ARG A 57 -19.59 24.45 6.10
CA ARG A 57 -18.82 25.21 5.10
C ARG A 57 -17.37 24.77 5.06
N GLY A 58 -16.74 24.73 3.89
CA GLY A 58 -15.32 24.37 3.74
C GLY A 58 -15.05 22.87 3.57
N LEU A 59 -16.11 22.05 3.44
CA LEU A 59 -16.01 20.61 3.21
C LEU A 59 -16.05 20.22 1.72
N GLU A 60 -16.07 21.19 0.81
CA GLU A 60 -16.11 20.97 -0.63
C GLU A 60 -14.83 20.30 -1.13
N GLY A 61 -13.67 20.68 -0.59
CA GLY A 61 -12.37 20.07 -0.91
C GLY A 61 -12.32 18.58 -0.54
N PRO A 62 -12.62 18.22 0.72
CA PRO A 62 -12.80 16.84 1.15
C PRO A 62 -13.81 16.06 0.29
N LEU A 63 -14.93 16.67 -0.10
CA LEU A 63 -15.93 16.04 -0.96
C LEU A 63 -15.34 15.69 -2.33
N VAL A 64 -14.71 16.66 -3.00
CA VAL A 64 -14.09 16.46 -4.32
C VAL A 64 -12.99 15.40 -4.26
N PHE A 65 -12.15 15.43 -3.21
CA PHE A 65 -11.13 14.41 -2.99
C PHE A 65 -11.73 13.02 -2.83
N THR A 66 -12.76 12.87 -2.00
CA THR A 66 -13.43 11.58 -1.76
C THR A 66 -14.09 11.06 -3.03
N LEU A 67 -14.74 11.91 -3.83
CA LEU A 67 -15.31 11.53 -5.12
C LEU A 67 -14.22 11.06 -6.10
N PHE A 68 -13.10 11.78 -6.18
CA PHE A 68 -11.99 11.39 -7.04
C PHE A 68 -11.35 10.07 -6.59
N ALA A 69 -11.12 9.89 -5.28
CA ALA A 69 -10.60 8.64 -4.71
C ALA A 69 -11.56 7.47 -4.93
N THR A 70 -12.87 7.71 -4.90
CA THR A 70 -13.92 6.74 -5.21
C THR A 70 -13.85 6.32 -6.68
N ALA A 71 -13.80 7.29 -7.59
CA ALA A 71 -13.66 7.03 -9.02
C ALA A 71 -12.36 6.28 -9.35
N TYR A 72 -11.25 6.66 -8.72
CA TYR A 72 -9.97 5.98 -8.87
C TYR A 72 -10.04 4.53 -8.36
N SER A 73 -10.65 4.31 -7.20
CA SER A 73 -10.83 2.96 -6.64
C SER A 73 -11.69 2.07 -7.55
N PHE A 74 -12.73 2.66 -8.15
CA PHE A 74 -13.56 1.97 -9.13
C PHE A 74 -12.79 1.64 -10.41
N LEU A 75 -11.94 2.56 -10.89
CA LEU A 75 -11.05 2.31 -12.02
C LEU A 75 -10.09 1.14 -11.74
N LEU A 76 -9.46 1.12 -10.56
CA LEU A 76 -8.62 0.00 -10.14
C LEU A 76 -9.40 -1.32 -10.10
N TYR A 77 -10.64 -1.30 -9.61
CA TYR A 77 -11.53 -2.46 -9.66
C TYR A 77 -11.75 -2.94 -11.10
N LEU A 78 -12.02 -2.04 -12.05
CA LEU A 78 -12.24 -2.41 -13.46
C LEU A 78 -10.98 -3.02 -14.08
N ILE A 79 -9.80 -2.46 -13.83
CA ILE A 79 -8.52 -2.98 -14.33
C ILE A 79 -8.23 -4.36 -13.73
N ALA A 80 -8.45 -4.53 -12.42
CA ALA A 80 -8.25 -5.79 -11.72
C ALA A 80 -9.28 -6.86 -12.10
N ARG A 81 -10.52 -6.46 -12.42
CA ARG A 81 -11.55 -7.37 -12.95
C ARG A 81 -11.17 -7.93 -14.33
N ALA A 82 -10.36 -7.20 -15.09
CA ALA A 82 -9.84 -7.64 -16.39
C ALA A 82 -8.53 -8.46 -16.27
N ASP A 83 -8.09 -8.80 -15.06
CA ASP A 83 -6.85 -9.52 -14.77
C ASP A 83 -5.59 -8.83 -15.35
N ARG A 84 -5.59 -7.49 -15.38
CA ARG A 84 -4.51 -6.68 -15.97
C ARG A 84 -3.52 -6.11 -14.97
N MET A 85 -3.69 -6.35 -13.67
CA MET A 85 -2.77 -5.83 -12.63
C MET A 85 -1.48 -6.64 -12.58
N ARG A 86 -0.59 -6.42 -13.54
CA ARG A 86 0.72 -7.08 -13.65
C ARG A 86 1.79 -6.18 -14.27
N GLY A 87 3.06 -6.45 -13.97
CA GLY A 87 4.20 -5.76 -14.58
C GLY A 87 4.10 -4.23 -14.49
N VAL A 88 4.23 -3.54 -15.63
CA VAL A 88 4.20 -2.06 -15.71
C VAL A 88 2.86 -1.47 -15.29
N VAL A 89 1.74 -2.18 -15.51
CA VAL A 89 0.40 -1.69 -15.15
C VAL A 89 0.29 -1.48 -13.64
N LEU A 90 0.96 -2.30 -12.82
CA LEU A 90 1.01 -2.09 -11.37
C LEU A 90 1.63 -0.73 -11.01
N TYR A 91 2.70 -0.33 -11.68
CA TYR A 91 3.34 0.97 -11.42
C TYR A 91 2.45 2.12 -11.87
N LEU A 92 1.84 2.02 -13.06
CA LEU A 92 0.92 3.03 -13.57
C LEU A 92 -0.35 3.17 -12.72
N ALA A 93 -0.77 2.09 -12.06
CA ALA A 93 -1.93 2.08 -11.17
C ALA A 93 -1.60 2.57 -9.75
N PHE A 94 -0.47 2.18 -9.17
CA PHE A 94 -0.19 2.46 -7.76
C PHE A 94 0.66 3.71 -7.52
N LEU A 95 1.49 4.15 -8.47
CA LEU A 95 2.26 5.38 -8.27
C LEU A 95 1.37 6.64 -8.28
N PRO A 96 0.43 6.83 -9.23
CA PRO A 96 -0.50 7.96 -9.16
C PRO A 96 -1.42 7.86 -7.96
N PHE A 97 -1.80 6.64 -7.56
CA PHE A 97 -2.57 6.42 -6.33
C PHE A 97 -1.79 6.88 -5.10
N ALA A 98 -0.52 6.51 -4.95
CA ALA A 98 0.33 6.98 -3.86
C ALA A 98 0.57 8.50 -3.89
N ALA A 99 0.61 9.10 -5.08
CA ALA A 99 0.73 10.55 -5.26
C ALA A 99 -0.56 11.33 -4.95
N LEU A 100 -1.71 10.66 -4.91
CA LEU A 100 -3.04 11.27 -4.87
C LEU A 100 -3.24 12.30 -3.74
N PRO A 101 -2.81 12.05 -2.49
CA PRO A 101 -2.94 13.06 -1.43
C PRO A 101 -2.04 14.28 -1.67
N SER A 102 -0.84 14.08 -2.20
CA SER A 102 0.10 15.17 -2.50
C SER A 102 -0.39 16.03 -3.66
N LEU A 103 -0.92 15.41 -4.72
CA LEU A 103 -1.57 16.12 -5.84
C LEU A 103 -2.77 16.92 -5.35
N PHE A 104 -3.54 16.38 -4.41
CA PHE A 104 -4.64 17.09 -3.77
C PHE A 104 -4.14 18.34 -3.04
N PHE A 105 -3.10 18.25 -2.22
CA PHE A 105 -2.55 19.42 -1.50
C PHE A 105 -2.01 20.48 -2.46
N ILE A 106 -1.32 20.07 -3.52
CA ILE A 106 -0.83 21.00 -4.54
C ILE A 106 -2.02 21.66 -5.25
N GLY A 107 -3.07 20.91 -5.59
CA GLY A 107 -4.28 21.46 -6.17
C GLY A 107 -4.97 22.47 -5.26
N THR A 108 -5.05 22.20 -3.95
CA THR A 108 -5.70 23.09 -2.99
C THR A 108 -4.92 24.39 -2.80
N HIS A 109 -3.59 24.39 -3.01
CA HIS A 109 -2.77 25.60 -3.01
C HIS A 109 -3.32 26.69 -3.96
N PHE A 110 -3.84 26.29 -5.12
CA PHE A 110 -4.34 27.22 -6.13
C PHE A 110 -5.82 27.59 -5.97
N TYR A 111 -6.57 26.85 -5.15
CA TYR A 111 -8.03 27.00 -5.05
C TYR A 111 -8.48 27.62 -3.72
N TYR A 112 -7.77 27.36 -2.63
CA TYR A 112 -8.15 27.82 -1.30
C TYR A 112 -7.29 29.01 -0.83
N PRO A 113 -7.83 29.95 -0.04
CA PRO A 113 -7.07 31.10 0.46
C PRO A 113 -5.83 30.72 1.29
N ALA A 114 -5.95 29.72 2.17
CA ALA A 114 -4.82 29.17 2.92
C ALA A 114 -4.08 28.03 2.18
N GLY A 115 -4.47 27.78 0.93
CA GLY A 115 -3.80 26.89 0.01
C GLY A 115 -3.63 25.45 0.49
N ALA A 116 -2.40 24.93 0.37
CA ALA A 116 -2.03 23.58 0.81
C ALA A 116 -2.03 23.43 2.35
N ALA A 117 -1.86 24.53 3.10
CA ALA A 117 -1.79 24.51 4.55
C ALA A 117 -3.08 23.98 5.21
N THR A 118 -4.23 24.20 4.57
CA THR A 118 -5.55 23.75 5.04
C THR A 118 -5.63 22.24 5.23
N PHE A 119 -5.02 21.45 4.35
CA PHE A 119 -5.19 19.99 4.32
C PHE A 119 -3.94 19.21 4.75
N ILE A 120 -2.76 19.83 4.70
CA ILE A 120 -1.49 19.21 5.14
C ILE A 120 -1.46 18.94 6.65
N THR A 121 -2.12 19.80 7.45
CA THR A 121 -2.26 19.61 8.90
C THR A 121 -3.39 18.63 9.25
N GLY A 122 -4.28 18.37 8.29
CA GLY A 122 -5.46 17.52 8.47
C GLY A 122 -5.20 16.02 8.30
N PRO A 123 -6.28 15.21 8.44
CA PRO A 123 -6.20 13.76 8.38
C PRO A 123 -5.74 13.23 7.00
N PHE A 124 -5.98 13.98 5.92
CA PHE A 124 -5.55 13.62 4.58
C PHE A 124 -4.03 13.44 4.46
N SER A 125 -3.24 14.13 5.29
CA SER A 125 -1.77 14.01 5.27
C SER A 125 -1.29 12.60 5.60
N TYR A 126 -2.00 11.89 6.49
CA TYR A 126 -1.69 10.52 6.88
C TYR A 126 -2.01 9.52 5.77
N LEU A 127 -2.83 9.87 4.78
CA LEU A 127 -3.09 8.99 3.64
C LEU A 127 -1.80 8.70 2.86
N ASN A 128 -0.83 9.61 2.81
CA ASN A 128 0.46 9.32 2.15
C ASN A 128 1.13 8.07 2.74
N PHE A 129 1.15 7.91 4.07
CA PHE A 129 1.68 6.70 4.71
C PHE A 129 0.83 5.47 4.36
N HIS A 130 -0.49 5.58 4.50
CA HIS A 130 -1.38 4.45 4.26
C HIS A 130 -1.26 3.93 2.83
N LEU A 131 -1.23 4.82 1.84
CA LEU A 131 -1.14 4.43 0.44
C LEU A 131 0.21 3.80 0.11
N VAL A 132 1.31 4.26 0.71
CA VAL A 132 2.62 3.60 0.59
C VAL A 132 2.58 2.20 1.22
N ILE A 133 2.03 2.05 2.42
CA ILE A 133 1.89 0.75 3.10
C ILE A 133 1.07 -0.22 2.23
N MET A 134 -0.01 0.25 1.60
CA MET A 134 -0.85 -0.58 0.73
C MET A 134 -0.08 -1.20 -0.45
N THR A 135 0.96 -0.54 -0.96
CA THR A 135 1.80 -1.11 -2.03
C THR A 135 2.62 -2.32 -1.58
N GLY A 136 2.83 -2.50 -0.28
CA GLY A 136 3.52 -3.66 0.28
C GLY A 136 2.78 -4.98 0.06
N PHE A 137 1.45 -4.95 -0.03
CA PHE A 137 0.64 -6.14 -0.29
C PHE A 137 0.78 -6.68 -1.73
N ILE A 138 1.42 -5.93 -2.62
CA ILE A 138 1.71 -6.35 -4.01
C ILE A 138 3.00 -7.21 -4.06
N PHE A 139 3.70 -7.38 -2.95
CA PHE A 139 4.93 -8.18 -2.89
C PHE A 139 6.06 -7.68 -3.81
N ASN A 140 6.06 -6.38 -4.12
CA ASN A 140 7.04 -5.72 -4.96
C ASN A 140 7.78 -4.59 -4.22
N MET A 141 9.01 -4.89 -3.81
CA MET A 141 9.88 -3.95 -3.08
C MET A 141 10.14 -2.67 -3.87
N ARG A 142 10.39 -2.76 -5.18
CA ARG A 142 10.71 -1.59 -6.01
C ARG A 142 9.52 -0.64 -6.09
N LEU A 143 8.32 -1.19 -6.25
CA LEU A 143 7.08 -0.40 -6.26
C LEU A 143 6.87 0.32 -4.92
N SER A 144 7.11 -0.36 -3.78
CA SER A 144 6.96 0.25 -2.46
C SER A 144 7.95 1.40 -2.23
N VAL A 145 9.20 1.22 -2.62
CA VAL A 145 10.23 2.27 -2.56
C VAL A 145 9.86 3.47 -3.43
N LEU A 146 9.46 3.23 -4.68
CA LEU A 146 9.04 4.30 -5.59
C LEU A 146 7.79 5.02 -5.09
N ALA A 147 6.81 4.30 -4.54
CA ALA A 147 5.63 4.90 -3.94
C ALA A 147 6.00 5.80 -2.75
N GLY A 148 6.92 5.37 -1.88
CA GLY A 148 7.45 6.19 -0.79
C GLY A 148 8.14 7.46 -1.29
N LEU A 149 8.99 7.34 -2.31
CA LEU A 149 9.66 8.50 -2.92
C LEU A 149 8.67 9.48 -3.55
N VAL A 150 7.68 8.98 -4.30
CA VAL A 150 6.67 9.81 -4.95
C VAL A 150 5.77 10.50 -3.93
N ALA A 151 5.24 9.76 -2.95
CA ALA A 151 4.37 10.32 -1.92
C ALA A 151 5.12 11.30 -1.00
N GLY A 152 6.33 10.94 -0.56
CA GLY A 152 7.14 11.78 0.31
C GLY A 152 7.69 13.02 -0.39
N GLY A 153 8.17 12.88 -1.62
CA GLY A 153 8.61 14.01 -2.45
C GLY A 153 7.46 14.96 -2.78
N GLY A 154 6.30 14.42 -3.17
CA GLY A 154 5.09 15.21 -3.39
C GLY A 154 4.65 15.96 -2.13
N PHE A 155 4.69 15.30 -0.97
CA PHE A 155 4.36 15.92 0.31
C PHE A 155 5.33 17.06 0.66
N MET A 156 6.63 16.87 0.47
CA MET A 156 7.63 17.92 0.71
C MET A 156 7.38 19.13 -0.19
N ILE A 157 7.12 18.92 -1.49
CA ILE A 157 6.80 20.00 -2.42
C ILE A 157 5.56 20.76 -1.93
N ALA A 158 4.48 20.05 -1.58
CA ALA A 158 3.27 20.66 -1.07
C ALA A 158 3.51 21.45 0.23
N SER A 159 4.38 20.96 1.12
CA SER A 159 4.72 21.63 2.37
C SER A 159 5.54 22.91 2.16
N LEU A 160 6.43 22.94 1.16
CA LEU A 160 7.17 24.13 0.78
C LEU A 160 6.24 25.20 0.21
N LEU A 161 5.24 24.80 -0.59
CA LEU A 161 4.21 25.70 -1.09
C LEU A 161 3.30 26.24 0.03
N ALA A 162 3.11 25.47 1.10
CA ALA A 162 2.29 25.86 2.26
C ALA A 162 3.03 26.79 3.25
N LEU A 163 4.37 26.88 3.18
CA LEU A 163 5.18 27.58 4.17
C LEU A 163 4.78 29.05 4.40
N PRO A 164 4.50 29.87 3.37
CA PRO A 164 4.08 31.26 3.57
C PRO A 164 2.77 31.37 4.35
N GLU A 165 1.86 30.41 4.18
CA GLU A 165 0.57 30.40 4.88
C GLU A 165 0.73 29.91 6.32
N PHE A 166 1.63 28.96 6.59
CA PHE A 166 1.96 28.56 7.96
C PHE A 166 2.52 29.72 8.78
N GLN A 167 3.40 30.53 8.20
CA GLN A 167 3.99 31.70 8.88
C GLN A 167 2.98 32.78 9.26
N ARG A 168 1.81 32.80 8.59
CA ARG A 168 0.71 33.72 8.90
C ARG A 168 -0.21 33.19 10.01
N LEU A 169 -0.06 31.93 10.42
CA LEU A 169 -0.88 31.35 11.49
C LEU A 169 -0.50 31.97 12.84
N GLY A 170 -1.42 32.75 13.39
CA GLY A 170 -1.35 33.20 14.78
C GLY A 170 -1.75 32.06 15.71
N VAL A 171 -0.81 31.55 16.51
CA VAL A 171 -1.05 30.49 17.50
C VAL A 171 -0.57 30.99 18.85
N GLY A 172 -1.42 30.87 19.88
CA GLY A 172 -1.11 31.38 21.22
C GLY A 172 -0.05 30.57 21.98
N ASP A 173 0.16 29.32 21.58
CA ASP A 173 1.22 28.46 22.12
C ASP A 173 2.49 28.51 21.27
N ALA A 174 3.62 28.81 21.90
CA ALA A 174 4.90 28.97 21.24
C ALA A 174 5.43 27.66 20.65
N LEU A 175 5.19 26.52 21.33
CA LEU A 175 5.67 25.23 20.85
C LEU A 175 4.87 24.77 19.61
N LEU A 176 3.54 24.86 19.67
CA LEU A 176 2.69 24.57 18.52
C LEU A 176 2.97 25.53 17.35
N HIS A 177 3.24 26.81 17.61
CA HIS A 177 3.64 27.74 16.57
C HIS A 177 4.95 27.29 15.88
N GLN A 178 5.93 26.84 16.67
CA GLN A 178 7.18 26.28 16.14
C GLN A 178 6.92 25.02 15.31
N GLU A 179 6.07 24.09 15.77
CA GLU A 179 5.75 22.86 15.03
C GLU A 179 5.10 23.13 13.67
N LEU A 180 4.22 24.15 13.60
CA LEU A 180 3.51 24.49 12.37
C LEU A 180 4.36 25.30 11.39
N THR A 181 5.25 26.17 11.89
CA THR A 181 5.98 27.13 11.04
C THR A 181 7.37 26.66 10.63
N PHE A 182 8.02 25.77 11.39
CA PHE A 182 9.39 25.38 11.10
C PHE A 182 9.43 24.40 9.91
N PRO A 183 10.14 24.73 8.81
CA PRO A 183 10.21 23.86 7.64
C PRO A 183 10.79 22.47 7.94
N SER A 184 11.68 22.38 8.93
CA SER A 184 12.33 21.13 9.32
C SER A 184 11.33 20.06 9.77
N ILE A 185 10.25 20.44 10.47
CA ILE A 185 9.21 19.50 10.93
C ILE A 185 8.51 18.86 9.74
N TRP A 186 8.15 19.65 8.74
CA TRP A 186 7.50 19.16 7.52
C TRP A 186 8.44 18.32 6.65
N ILE A 187 9.71 18.70 6.55
CA ILE A 187 10.74 17.91 5.86
C ILE A 187 10.93 16.55 6.55
N ILE A 188 11.02 16.53 7.89
CA ILE A 188 11.13 15.28 8.66
C ILE A 188 9.92 14.39 8.39
N LYS A 189 8.69 14.92 8.42
CA LYS A 189 7.47 14.17 8.09
C LYS A 189 7.53 13.61 6.66
N GLY A 190 7.99 14.40 5.70
CA GLY A 190 8.24 13.93 4.32
C GLY A 190 9.26 12.79 4.26
N LEU A 191 10.38 12.89 5.00
CA LEU A 191 11.41 11.86 5.07
C LEU A 191 10.88 10.57 5.71
N MET A 192 10.00 10.68 6.70
CA MET A 192 9.30 9.53 7.28
C MET A 192 8.40 8.84 6.25
N ILE A 193 7.68 9.60 5.41
CA ILE A 193 6.89 9.05 4.31
C ILE A 193 7.81 8.34 3.31
N VAL A 194 8.92 8.96 2.90
CA VAL A 194 9.92 8.32 2.02
C VAL A 194 10.43 7.03 2.63
N GLY A 195 10.83 7.06 3.91
CA GLY A 195 11.37 5.91 4.65
C GLY A 195 10.38 4.76 4.81
N SER A 196 9.08 5.03 4.82
CA SER A 196 8.05 3.98 4.87
C SER A 196 8.12 3.04 3.65
N GLY A 197 8.50 3.55 2.48
CA GLY A 197 8.63 2.77 1.24
C GLY A 197 9.64 1.62 1.35
N PRO A 198 10.91 1.88 1.69
CA PRO A 198 11.91 0.85 1.95
C PRO A 198 11.53 -0.12 3.07
N VAL A 199 10.96 0.36 4.19
CA VAL A 199 10.55 -0.51 5.31
C VAL A 199 9.47 -1.50 4.87
N VAL A 200 8.41 -1.00 4.23
CA VAL A 200 7.32 -1.82 3.69
C VAL A 200 7.82 -2.75 2.59
N GLY A 201 8.66 -2.26 1.69
CA GLY A 201 9.24 -3.04 0.61
C GLY A 201 10.13 -4.18 1.11
N LEU A 202 10.93 -3.94 2.16
CA LEU A 202 11.74 -4.98 2.79
C LEU A 202 10.86 -6.05 3.44
N LEU A 203 9.87 -5.64 4.25
CA LEU A 203 8.93 -6.55 4.91
C LEU A 203 8.22 -7.42 3.87
N SER A 204 7.67 -6.79 2.84
CA SER A 204 7.02 -7.41 1.69
C SER A 204 7.92 -8.42 0.98
N SER A 205 9.19 -8.07 0.72
CA SER A 205 10.17 -8.97 0.10
C SER A 205 10.51 -10.20 0.97
N THR A 206 10.52 -10.01 2.29
CA THR A 206 10.80 -11.08 3.25
C THR A 206 9.62 -12.04 3.33
N THR A 207 8.39 -11.51 3.45
CA THR A 207 7.16 -12.32 3.41
C THR A 207 7.06 -13.12 2.12
N ARG A 208 7.35 -12.50 0.96
CA ARG A 208 7.38 -13.19 -0.33
C ARG A 208 8.36 -14.37 -0.33
N ARG A 209 9.56 -14.18 0.21
CA ARG A 209 10.58 -15.25 0.32
C ARG A 209 10.14 -16.38 1.25
N LEU A 210 9.48 -16.06 2.36
CA LEU A 210 8.94 -17.06 3.28
C LEU A 210 7.82 -17.88 2.62
N LEU A 211 6.90 -17.24 1.91
CA LEU A 211 5.83 -17.94 1.17
C LEU A 211 6.40 -18.90 0.12
N LEU A 212 7.43 -18.45 -0.61
CA LEU A 212 8.13 -19.30 -1.57
C LEU A 212 8.78 -20.52 -0.93
N ARG A 213 9.41 -20.34 0.24
CA ARG A 213 10.02 -21.44 0.99
C ARG A 213 8.98 -22.44 1.48
N ILE A 214 7.87 -21.96 2.06
CA ILE A 214 6.78 -22.82 2.53
C ILE A 214 6.19 -23.62 1.37
N LEU A 215 5.95 -22.98 0.22
CA LEU A 215 5.42 -23.67 -0.96
C LEU A 215 6.36 -24.80 -1.44
N HIS A 216 7.66 -24.58 -1.34
CA HIS A 216 8.64 -25.58 -1.71
C HIS A 216 8.65 -26.75 -0.73
N GLU A 217 8.71 -26.48 0.57
CA GLU A 217 8.67 -27.51 1.61
C GLU A 217 7.41 -28.38 1.51
N GLU A 218 6.24 -27.78 1.21
CA GLU A 218 5.00 -28.54 1.01
C GLU A 218 5.03 -29.43 -0.24
N ARG A 219 5.63 -28.97 -1.33
CA ARG A 219 5.80 -29.80 -2.54
C ARG A 219 6.79 -30.95 -2.35
N GLU A 220 7.87 -30.72 -1.60
CA GLU A 220 8.81 -31.79 -1.25
C GLU A 220 8.11 -32.86 -0.43
N LYS A 221 7.32 -32.47 0.59
CA LYS A 221 6.50 -33.39 1.38
C LYS A 221 5.52 -34.16 0.50
N GLU A 222 4.84 -33.49 -0.44
CA GLU A 222 3.90 -34.13 -1.36
C GLU A 222 4.62 -35.14 -2.28
N SER A 223 5.78 -34.78 -2.82
CA SER A 223 6.60 -35.65 -3.67
C SER A 223 7.08 -36.89 -2.92
N VAL A 224 7.60 -36.71 -1.71
CA VAL A 224 8.04 -37.80 -0.82
C VAL A 224 6.85 -38.70 -0.47
N SER A 225 5.73 -38.11 -0.05
CA SER A 225 4.48 -38.82 0.27
C SER A 225 3.97 -39.69 -0.91
N ARG A 226 4.10 -39.19 -2.14
CA ARG A 226 3.75 -39.91 -3.37
C ARG A 226 4.72 -41.07 -3.65
N LEU A 227 6.03 -40.85 -3.50
CA LEU A 227 7.04 -41.91 -3.65
C LEU A 227 6.81 -43.03 -2.64
N PHE A 228 6.64 -42.71 -1.36
CA PHE A 228 6.36 -43.72 -0.32
C PHE A 228 5.06 -44.48 -0.60
N GLY A 229 4.01 -43.80 -1.10
CA GLY A 229 2.77 -44.48 -1.50
C GLY A 229 2.91 -45.44 -2.69
N GLN A 230 3.98 -45.31 -3.49
CA GLN A 230 4.28 -46.25 -4.59
C GLN A 230 5.12 -47.44 -4.15
N PHE A 231 5.94 -47.29 -3.11
CA PHE A 231 6.92 -48.31 -2.70
C PHE A 231 6.58 -49.04 -1.40
N VAL A 232 5.62 -48.53 -0.61
CA VAL A 232 5.32 -49.09 0.71
C VAL A 232 3.81 -49.06 0.98
N SER A 233 3.30 -50.08 1.69
CA SER A 233 1.89 -50.10 2.08
C SER A 233 1.56 -48.89 2.97
N PRO A 234 0.30 -48.41 2.93
CA PRO A 234 -0.12 -47.26 3.73
C PRO A 234 0.22 -47.41 5.23
N GLU A 235 0.15 -48.63 5.76
CA GLU A 235 0.44 -48.89 7.17
C GLU A 235 1.91 -48.62 7.55
N VAL A 236 2.86 -48.88 6.65
CA VAL A 236 4.28 -48.61 6.92
C VAL A 236 4.59 -47.12 6.75
N LYS A 237 3.95 -46.47 5.77
CA LYS A 237 4.07 -45.03 5.54
C LYS A 237 3.61 -44.25 6.78
N ASP A 238 2.45 -44.57 7.32
CA ASP A 238 1.91 -43.88 8.50
C ASP A 238 2.77 -44.09 9.75
N ARG A 239 3.36 -45.29 9.89
CA ARG A 239 4.25 -45.61 11.01
C ARG A 239 5.59 -44.85 10.94
N VAL A 240 6.17 -44.71 9.76
CA VAL A 240 7.43 -43.97 9.56
C VAL A 240 7.22 -42.46 9.67
N LEU A 241 6.07 -41.94 9.22
CA LEU A 241 5.72 -40.53 9.37
C LEU A 241 5.44 -40.16 10.84
N ALA A 242 4.82 -41.04 11.62
CA ALA A 242 4.63 -40.85 13.06
C ALA A 242 5.97 -40.79 13.81
N ASP A 243 6.89 -41.73 13.55
CA ASP A 243 8.22 -41.75 14.17
C ASP A 243 9.08 -40.53 13.77
N SER A 244 8.99 -40.08 12.52
CA SER A 244 9.76 -38.92 12.03
C SER A 244 9.23 -37.57 12.54
N ALA A 245 7.97 -37.52 12.97
CA ALA A 245 7.35 -36.33 13.55
C ALA A 245 7.66 -36.16 15.06
N GLY A 246 8.33 -37.13 15.69
CA GLY A 246 8.79 -37.03 17.08
C GLY A 246 7.67 -37.10 18.12
N VAL A 247 6.69 -37.98 17.92
CA VAL A 247 5.75 -38.43 18.98
C VAL A 247 6.17 -39.81 19.46
#